data_AF-A0A2E6K6I6-F1
#
_entry.id   AF-A0A2E6K6I6-F1
#
_cell.length_a   1.000
_cell.length_b   1.000
_cell.length_c   1.000
_cell.angle_alpha   90.00
_cell.angle_beta   90.00
_cell.angle_gamma   90.00
#
_symmetry.space_group_name_H-M   'P 1'
#
loop_
_entity.id
_entity.type
_entity.pdbx_description
1 polymer ?
#
loop_
_entity_poly.entity_id
_entity_poly.type
_entity_poly.pdbx_seq_one_letter_code
_entity_poly.pdbx_strand_id
1 'polypeptide(L)' 'MPASPQRGGRSELVRPKGADAKGQARIVARFATLFENGGARTEVVTLEQEHGEWRVMGYIID' A
#
# COMPACT_ATOMS: atom_id res chain seq x y z
N MET A 1 15.71 10.23 33.75
CA MET A 1 14.49 9.69 33.11
C MET A 1 14.77 9.53 31.63
N PRO A 2 14.71 8.33 31.02
CA PRO A 2 14.78 8.23 29.56
C PRO A 2 13.37 8.28 28.94
N ALA A 3 13.23 9.09 27.89
CA ALA A 3 12.01 9.23 27.11
C ALA A 3 11.75 7.98 26.27
N SER A 4 10.51 7.49 26.29
CA SER A 4 10.03 6.40 25.45
C SER A 4 9.94 6.83 23.98
N PRO A 5 10.46 6.05 23.02
CA PRO A 5 10.18 6.28 21.62
C PRO A 5 8.76 5.80 21.29
N GLN A 6 7.83 6.75 21.14
CA GLN A 6 6.54 6.53 20.47
C GLN A 6 6.72 6.70 18.96
N ARG A 7 6.50 5.62 18.19
CA ARG A 7 5.66 5.60 16.98
C ARG A 7 5.81 4.24 16.31
N GLY A 8 4.99 3.29 16.73
CA GLY A 8 4.61 2.19 15.85
C GLY A 8 3.85 2.81 14.68
N GLY A 9 4.44 2.77 13.49
CA GLY A 9 3.75 3.09 12.25
C GLY A 9 2.57 2.15 12.12
N ARG A 10 1.37 2.64 12.43
CA ARG A 10 0.14 1.93 12.07
C ARG A 10 0.10 1.88 10.55
N SER A 11 0.40 0.73 9.98
CA SER A 11 -0.08 0.38 8.64
C SER A 11 -1.60 0.33 8.74
N GLU A 12 -2.25 1.48 8.55
CA GLU A 12 -3.69 1.52 8.33
C GLU A 12 -3.94 0.85 6.98
N LEU A 13 -4.35 -0.42 7.05
CA LEU A 13 -4.92 -1.13 5.93
C LEU A 13 -6.21 -0.37 5.55
N VAL A 14 -6.08 0.59 4.64
CA VAL A 14 -7.20 1.33 4.07
C VAL A 14 -8.07 0.31 3.36
N ARG A 15 -9.18 -0.09 4.00
CA ARG A 15 -10.17 -0.95 3.37
C ARG A 15 -10.75 -0.17 2.18
N PRO A 16 -10.57 -0.64 0.94
CA PRO A 16 -11.15 0.05 -0.21
C PRO A 16 -12.68 0.01 -0.09
N LYS A 17 -13.27 1.20 0.10
CA LYS A 17 -14.72 1.40 0.10
C LYS A 17 -15.20 1.35 -1.35
N GLY A 18 -15.47 0.15 -1.84
CA GLY A 18 -15.96 -0.06 -3.20
C GLY A 18 -15.71 -1.48 -3.68
N ALA A 19 -16.29 -2.47 -2.99
CA ALA A 19 -16.57 -3.73 -3.67
C ALA A 19 -17.67 -3.43 -4.69
N ASP A 20 -17.30 -3.28 -5.94
CA ASP A 20 -18.27 -3.21 -7.02
C ASP A 20 -19.00 -4.56 -7.13
N ALA A 21 -20.23 -4.53 -7.66
CA ALA A 21 -21.15 -5.66 -7.68
C ALA A 21 -20.71 -6.86 -8.54
N LYS A 22 -19.43 -6.94 -8.93
CA LYS A 22 -18.80 -8.05 -9.67
C LYS A 22 -17.78 -8.84 -8.84
N GLY A 23 -17.57 -8.49 -7.57
CA GLY A 23 -16.65 -9.22 -6.69
C GLY A 23 -15.17 -9.02 -7.03
N GLN A 24 -14.84 -8.00 -7.83
CA GLN A 24 -13.46 -7.68 -8.16
C GLN A 24 -12.92 -6.70 -7.10
N ALA A 25 -12.17 -7.23 -6.13
CA ALA A 25 -11.59 -6.39 -5.09
C ALA A 25 -10.41 -5.60 -5.65
N ARG A 26 -10.42 -4.27 -5.49
CA ARG A 26 -9.30 -3.39 -5.87
C ARG A 26 -8.68 -2.75 -4.63
N ILE A 27 -7.37 -2.89 -4.45
CA ILE A 27 -6.58 -2.29 -3.37
C ILE A 27 -5.62 -1.26 -3.96
N VAL A 28 -5.50 -0.10 -3.32
CA VAL A 28 -4.43 0.86 -3.58
C VAL A 28 -3.53 0.91 -2.34
N ALA A 29 -2.30 0.41 -2.48
CA ALA A 29 -1.31 0.38 -1.42
C ALA A 29 -0.28 1.50 -1.62
N ARG A 30 0.08 2.18 -0.54
CA ARG A 30 1.15 3.19 -0.52
C ARG A 30 2.31 2.69 0.31
N PHE A 31 3.51 2.67 -0.26
CA PHE A 31 4.74 2.25 0.39
C PHE A 31 5.67 3.45 0.53
N ALA A 32 6.24 3.63 1.71
CA ALA A 32 7.39 4.50 1.90
C ALA A 32 8.63 3.62 1.83
N THR A 33 9.40 3.75 0.76
CA THR A 33 10.50 2.85 0.44
C THR A 33 11.82 3.60 0.46
N LEU A 34 12.81 3.02 1.14
CA LEU A 34 14.18 3.53 1.15
C LEU A 34 15.00 2.72 0.15
N PHE A 35 15.36 3.33 -0.97
CA PHE A 35 16.22 2.70 -1.96
C PHE A 35 17.69 2.94 -1.61
N GLU A 36 18.51 1.88 -1.63
CA GLU A 36 19.94 1.94 -1.28
C GLU A 36 20.71 3.05 -2.03
N ASN A 37 20.33 3.31 -3.28
CA ASN A 37 20.99 4.29 -4.16
C ASN A 37 20.12 5.52 -4.51
N GLY A 38 18.87 5.59 -4.04
CA GLY A 38 17.86 6.53 -4.56
C GLY A 38 17.21 7.44 -3.52
N GLY A 39 17.49 7.22 -2.24
CA GLY A 39 16.83 7.91 -1.13
C GLY A 39 15.43 7.38 -0.86
N ALA A 40 14.70 8.08 0.02
CA ALA A 40 13.32 7.73 0.35
C ALA A 40 12.37 8.15 -0.79
N ARG A 41 11.48 7.24 -1.19
CA ARG A 41 10.46 7.42 -2.23
C ARG A 41 9.12 6.93 -1.74
N THR A 42 8.05 7.46 -2.33
CA THR A 42 6.70 6.95 -2.11
C THR A 42 6.28 6.16 -3.34
N GLU A 43 5.96 4.89 -3.15
CA GLU A 43 5.43 4.03 -4.20
C GLU A 43 3.92 3.83 -4.01
N VAL A 44 3.16 3.92 -5.09
CA VAL A 44 1.72 3.62 -5.10
C VAL A 44 1.49 2.43 -6.01
N VAL A 45 1.01 1.33 -5.43
CA VAL A 45 0.72 0.07 -6.13
C VAL A 45 -0.79 -0.14 -6.14
N THR A 46 -1.36 -0.32 -7.32
CA THR A 46 -2.76 -0.74 -7.49
C THR A 46 -2.81 -2.24 -7.75
N LEU A 47 -3.57 -2.95 -6.94
CA LEU A 47 -3.80 -4.39 -7.03
C LEU A 47 -5.27 -4.65 -7.31
N GLU A 48 -5.57 -5.58 -8.21
CA GLU A 48 -6.93 -6.08 -8.44
C GLU A 48 -6.95 -7.59 -8.24
N GLN A 49 -8.02 -8.11 -7.63
CA GLN A 49 -8.22 -9.52 -7.43
C GLN A 49 -9.00 -10.10 -8.62
N GLU A 50 -8.38 -11.03 -9.35
CA GLU A 50 -8.97 -11.73 -10.47
C GLU A 50 -8.89 -13.24 -10.21
N HIS A 51 -10.03 -13.93 -10.17
CA HIS A 51 -10.12 -15.38 -9.90
C HIS A 51 -9.39 -15.85 -8.62
N GLY A 52 -9.33 -15.01 -7.59
CA GLY A 52 -8.65 -15.33 -6.32
C GLY A 52 -7.17 -14.97 -6.29
N GLU A 53 -6.58 -14.56 -7.42
CA GLU A 53 -5.20 -14.09 -7.51
C GLU A 53 -5.15 -12.56 -7.47
N TRP A 54 -4.11 -12.00 -6.85
CA TRP A 54 -3.85 -10.56 -6.87
C TRP A 54 -2.91 -10.21 -8.01
N ARG A 55 -3.33 -9.28 -8.87
CA ARG A 55 -2.55 -8.78 -10.00
C ARG A 55 -2.21 -7.31 -9.81
N VAL A 56 -0.99 -6.92 -10.14
CA VAL A 56 -0.57 -5.52 -10.16
C VAL A 56 -1.10 -4.87 -11.43
N MET A 57 -1.92 -3.85 -11.27
CA MET A 57 -2.55 -3.12 -12.37
C MET A 57 -1.90 -1.76 -12.64
N GLY A 58 -1.21 -1.20 -11.66
CA GLY A 58 -0.57 0.09 -11.79
C GLY A 58 0.50 0.32 -10.73
N TYR A 59 1.55 1.02 -11.13
CA TYR A 59 2.72 1.31 -10.30
C TYR A 59 3.20 2.73 -10.59
N ILE A 60 3.26 3.55 -9.55
CA ILE A 60 3.72 4.95 -9.61
C ILE A 60 4.78 5.14 -8.54
N ILE A 61 5.90 5.79 -8.88
CA ILE A 61 6.92 6.24 -7.94
C ILE A 61 6.92 7.77 -7.94
N ASP A 62 6.86 8.37 -6.76
CA ASP A 62 7.05 9.80 -6.49
C ASP A 62 8.30 10.01 -5.61
#